data_AF-L7U2V1-F1
#
_entry.id   AF-L7U2V1-F1
#
_cell.length_a   1.000
_cell.length_b   1.000
_cell.length_c   1.000
_cell.angle_alpha   90.00
_cell.angle_beta   90.00
_cell.angle_gamma   90.00
#
_symmetry.space_group_name_H-M   'P 1'
#
loop_
_entity.id
_entity.type
_entity.pdbx_description
1 polymer ?
#
loop_
_entity_poly.entity_id
_entity_poly.type
_entity_poly.pdbx_seq_one_letter_code
_entity_poly.pdbx_strand_id
1 'polypeptide(L)'
;MELSFWSPGSSGMQGRMSTVPIRSRVVRDPARVRWESQPWRRQLRNPDGFEARVSRAQLVAMLLAENLDVDAEVARFAGAAEDPEHLTILQVLRFADLLTRRMHLAESDDQMLQLGHLRRNTEDLAERMIEWTNKDRL
;
A
#
# COMPACT_ATOMS: atom_id res chain seq x y z
N MET A 1 -45.62 -0.79 -49.31
CA MET A 1 -46.64 -1.86 -49.11
C MET A 1 -46.12 -3.03 -49.93
N GLU A 2 -45.72 -4.18 -49.39
CA GLU A 2 -46.26 -4.95 -48.27
C GLU A 2 -45.17 -5.64 -47.43
N LEU A 3 -45.56 -6.03 -46.23
CA LEU A 3 -44.78 -6.62 -45.15
C LEU A 3 -44.70 -8.14 -45.28
N SER A 4 -43.56 -8.75 -44.95
CA SER A 4 -43.43 -10.17 -44.58
C SER A 4 -42.16 -10.33 -43.74
N PHE A 5 -42.21 -10.12 -42.41
CA PHE A 5 -42.48 -11.13 -41.37
C PHE A 5 -41.66 -12.42 -41.49
N TRP A 6 -40.41 -12.38 -41.01
CA TRP A 6 -39.71 -13.57 -40.50
C TRP A 6 -39.04 -13.20 -39.17
N SER A 7 -39.65 -13.64 -38.07
CA SER A 7 -38.98 -13.81 -36.78
C SER A 7 -38.32 -15.18 -36.77
N PRO A 8 -37.16 -15.31 -36.11
CA PRO A 8 -36.95 -16.48 -35.28
C PRO A 8 -36.53 -16.08 -33.87
N GLY A 9 -37.29 -16.61 -32.91
CA GLY A 9 -36.73 -17.23 -31.71
C GLY A 9 -35.99 -16.32 -30.75
N SER A 10 -36.71 -15.87 -29.72
CA SER A 10 -36.10 -15.52 -28.44
C SER A 10 -35.22 -16.68 -27.94
N SER A 11 -33.92 -16.45 -27.86
CA SER A 11 -33.08 -17.06 -26.83
C SER A 11 -32.46 -15.93 -26.02
N GLY A 12 -33.25 -15.47 -25.06
CA GLY A 12 -32.78 -14.62 -23.99
C GLY A 12 -31.85 -15.44 -23.10
N MET A 13 -30.55 -15.22 -23.26
CA MET A 13 -29.59 -15.20 -22.17
C MET A 13 -28.47 -14.27 -22.61
N GLN A 14 -28.74 -12.97 -22.56
CA GLN A 14 -27.67 -12.01 -22.34
C GLN A 14 -27.00 -12.44 -21.04
N GLY A 15 -25.81 -13.03 -21.18
CA GLY A 15 -24.89 -13.21 -20.08
C GLY A 15 -24.72 -11.85 -19.43
N ARG A 16 -25.48 -11.63 -18.34
CA ARG A 16 -25.10 -10.73 -17.28
C ARG A 16 -23.75 -11.23 -16.84
N MET A 17 -22.70 -10.71 -17.47
CA MET A 17 -21.42 -10.56 -16.80
C MET A 17 -21.74 -9.70 -15.61
N SER A 18 -22.05 -10.37 -14.50
CA SER A 18 -22.00 -9.78 -13.19
C SER A 18 -20.61 -9.20 -13.09
N THR A 19 -20.49 -7.90 -13.36
CA THR A 19 -19.43 -7.07 -12.83
C THR A 19 -19.59 -7.18 -11.33
N VAL A 20 -18.97 -8.22 -10.79
CA VAL A 20 -18.85 -8.41 -9.35
C VAL A 20 -18.34 -7.08 -8.83
N PRO A 21 -19.11 -6.35 -8.02
CA PRO A 21 -18.63 -5.08 -7.50
C PRO A 21 -17.31 -5.37 -6.80
N ILE A 22 -16.25 -4.66 -7.19
CA ILE A 22 -14.87 -4.84 -6.67
C ILE A 22 -14.85 -4.79 -5.14
N ARG A 23 -15.87 -4.18 -4.52
CA ARG A 23 -16.14 -4.23 -3.08
C ARG A 23 -16.21 -5.64 -2.47
N SER A 24 -16.54 -6.70 -3.22
CA SER A 24 -16.52 -8.08 -2.71
C SER A 24 -15.22 -8.82 -3.02
N ARG A 25 -14.28 -8.19 -3.74
CA ARG A 25 -12.93 -8.70 -4.00
C ARG A 25 -11.92 -8.20 -2.97
N VAL A 26 -12.35 -7.97 -1.73
CA VAL A 26 -11.47 -8.07 -0.56
C VAL A 26 -11.17 -9.57 -0.30
N VAL A 27 -10.82 -10.31 -1.35
CA VAL A 27 -10.11 -11.57 -1.25
C VAL A 27 -8.76 -11.17 -0.68
N ARG A 28 -8.52 -11.50 0.59
CA ARG A 28 -7.27 -11.28 1.34
C ARG A 28 -6.12 -10.92 0.42
N ASP A 29 -5.86 -9.61 0.31
CA ASP A 29 -4.77 -9.07 -0.49
C ASP A 29 -3.49 -9.86 -0.15
N PRO A 30 -2.92 -10.63 -1.08
CA PRO A 30 -1.78 -11.49 -0.78
C PRO A 30 -0.56 -10.68 -0.33
N ALA A 31 -0.43 -9.43 -0.76
CA ALA A 31 0.59 -8.52 -0.25
C ALA A 31 0.33 -8.17 1.22
N ARG A 32 -0.94 -7.93 1.59
CA ARG A 32 -1.35 -7.74 3.00
C ARG A 32 -1.11 -8.99 3.85
N VAL A 33 -1.41 -10.19 3.35
CA VAL A 33 -1.15 -11.43 4.09
C VAL A 33 0.36 -11.62 4.31
N ARG A 34 1.17 -11.38 3.27
CA ARG A 34 2.63 -11.43 3.39
C ARG A 34 3.12 -10.41 4.42
N TRP A 35 2.64 -9.18 4.32
CA TRP A 35 2.93 -8.08 5.24
C TRP A 35 2.59 -8.42 6.70
N GLU A 36 1.41 -8.99 6.94
CA GLU A 36 0.97 -9.44 8.27
C GLU A 36 1.79 -10.62 8.80
N SER A 37 2.35 -11.43 7.90
CA SER A 37 3.19 -12.59 8.26
C SER A 37 4.67 -12.26 8.52
N GLN A 38 5.09 -11.01 8.33
CA GLN A 38 6.50 -10.66 8.41
C GLN A 38 7.07 -10.85 9.84
N PRO A 39 8.27 -11.46 9.99
CA PRO A 39 8.85 -11.78 11.29
C PRO A 39 9.17 -10.54 12.13
N TRP A 40 9.49 -9.43 11.49
CA TRP A 40 9.76 -8.16 12.15
C TRP A 40 8.53 -7.56 12.86
N ARG A 41 7.29 -7.96 12.52
CA ARG A 41 6.11 -7.53 13.29
C ARG A 41 6.16 -8.00 14.73
N ARG A 42 6.85 -9.11 15.02
CA ARG A 42 7.09 -9.58 16.39
C ARG A 42 8.18 -8.75 17.07
N GLN A 43 9.21 -8.34 16.33
CA GLN A 43 10.28 -7.48 16.83
C GLN A 43 9.72 -6.12 17.27
N LEU A 44 8.84 -5.53 16.47
CA LEU A 44 8.23 -4.22 16.75
C LEU A 44 7.15 -4.24 17.85
N ARG A 45 6.80 -5.41 18.42
CA ARG A 45 5.98 -5.45 19.66
C ARG A 45 6.75 -4.96 20.89
N ASN A 46 8.08 -5.04 20.85
CA ASN A 46 9.00 -4.50 21.85
C ASN A 46 9.89 -3.45 21.16
N PRO A 47 9.39 -2.21 21.01
CA PRO A 47 10.02 -1.21 20.14
C PRO A 47 11.39 -0.73 20.64
N ASP A 48 11.67 -0.81 21.95
CA ASP A 48 12.86 -0.23 22.59
C ASP A 48 14.20 -0.74 22.04
N GLY A 49 14.22 -1.93 21.40
CA GLY A 49 15.43 -2.51 20.80
C GLY A 49 15.57 -2.36 19.29
N PHE A 50 14.53 -1.88 18.59
CA PHE A 50 14.47 -1.86 17.12
C PHE A 50 14.03 -0.53 16.54
N GLU A 51 13.58 0.41 17.37
CA GLU A 51 13.17 1.75 16.94
C GLU A 51 14.38 2.68 16.86
N ALA A 52 15.10 2.60 15.75
CA ALA A 52 16.11 3.60 15.41
C ALA A 52 15.44 4.89 14.94
N ARG A 53 15.81 6.02 15.55
CA ARG A 53 15.43 7.35 15.09
C ARG A 53 16.43 7.80 14.04
N VAL A 54 16.00 7.81 12.79
CA VAL A 54 16.89 8.08 11.65
C VAL A 54 16.69 9.51 11.17
N SER A 55 17.77 10.21 10.83
CA SER A 55 17.66 11.49 10.13
C SER A 55 17.00 11.28 8.78
N ARG A 56 15.92 12.03 8.50
CA ARG A 56 15.17 11.91 7.26
C ARG A 56 16.03 12.27 6.05
N ALA A 57 16.80 13.35 6.15
CA ALA A 57 17.71 13.78 5.08
C ALA A 57 18.75 12.70 4.75
N GLN A 58 19.33 12.07 5.77
CA GLN A 58 20.30 10.99 5.59
C GLN A 58 19.66 9.74 4.97
N LEU A 59 18.48 9.34 5.44
CA LEU A 59 17.74 8.20 4.88
C LEU A 59 17.41 8.43 3.40
N VAL A 60 16.88 9.61 3.05
CA VAL A 60 16.58 9.98 1.67
C VAL A 60 17.84 9.93 0.80
N ALA A 61 18.96 10.47 1.27
CA ALA A 61 20.22 10.42 0.53
C ALA A 61 20.70 8.98 0.29
N MET A 62 20.62 8.10 1.30
CA MET A 62 20.98 6.69 1.15
C MET A 62 20.07 5.95 0.17
N LEU A 63 18.75 6.21 0.22
CA LEU A 63 17.79 5.61 -0.71
C LEU A 63 18.06 6.05 -2.16
N LEU A 64 18.33 7.34 -2.39
CA LEU A 64 18.69 7.84 -3.71
C LEU A 64 20.02 7.26 -4.21
N ALA A 65 21.00 7.08 -3.33
CA ALA A 65 22.28 6.46 -3.69
C ALA A 65 22.11 4.99 -4.15
N GLU A 66 21.08 4.30 -3.65
CA GLU A 66 20.72 2.94 -4.08
C GLU A 66 19.70 2.90 -5.23
N ASN A 67 19.35 4.04 -5.84
CA ASN A 67 18.33 4.19 -6.90
C ASN A 67 16.92 3.75 -6.46
N LEU A 68 16.56 4.07 -5.22
CA LEU A 68 15.27 3.74 -4.61
C LEU A 68 14.40 5.01 -4.52
N ASP A 69 14.13 5.64 -5.67
CA ASP A 69 13.46 6.94 -5.75
C ASP A 69 12.07 6.95 -5.10
N VAL A 70 11.30 5.88 -5.31
CA VAL A 70 9.95 5.74 -4.75
C VAL A 70 9.99 5.72 -3.22
N ASP A 71 10.91 4.96 -2.64
CA ASP A 71 11.09 4.86 -1.20
C ASP A 71 11.61 6.18 -0.63
N ALA A 72 12.47 6.89 -1.38
CA ALA A 72 12.94 8.22 -1.01
C ALA A 72 11.78 9.23 -0.96
N GLU A 73 10.87 9.21 -1.95
CA GLU A 73 9.65 10.02 -1.93
C GLU A 73 8.79 9.68 -0.71
N VAL A 74 8.50 8.40 -0.46
CA VAL A 74 7.73 7.99 0.71
C VAL A 74 8.43 8.46 2.00
N ALA A 75 9.74 8.31 2.10
CA ALA A 75 10.52 8.74 3.27
C ALA A 75 10.49 10.26 3.47
N ARG A 76 10.23 11.08 2.45
CA ARG A 76 10.03 12.52 2.62
C ARG A 76 8.68 12.84 3.28
N PHE A 77 7.64 12.05 3.01
CA PHE A 77 6.27 12.34 3.45
C PHE A 77 5.84 11.57 4.70
N ALA A 78 6.28 10.32 4.85
CA ALA A 78 5.87 9.46 5.96
C ALA A 78 6.27 10.07 7.30
N GLY A 79 5.30 10.30 8.20
CA GLY A 79 5.56 10.86 9.53
C GLY A 79 6.03 12.32 9.55
N ALA A 80 6.10 13.02 8.42
CA ALA A 80 6.58 14.41 8.36
C ALA A 80 5.71 15.40 9.16
N ALA A 81 4.43 15.07 9.35
CA ALA A 81 3.52 15.83 10.22
C ALA A 81 3.79 15.60 11.73
N GLU A 82 4.45 14.50 12.10
CA GLU A 82 4.82 14.18 13.49
C GLU A 82 6.21 14.75 13.81
N ASP A 83 7.19 14.48 12.95
CA ASP A 83 8.55 15.01 13.05
C ASP A 83 9.12 15.24 11.64
N PRO A 84 9.41 16.48 11.23
CA PRO A 84 9.93 16.74 9.89
C PRO A 84 11.39 16.28 9.71
N GLU A 85 12.20 16.24 10.77
CA GLU A 85 13.64 16.00 10.68
C GLU A 85 14.02 14.53 10.85
N HIS A 86 13.23 13.78 11.63
CA HIS A 86 13.49 12.37 11.90
C HIS A 86 12.34 11.48 11.47
N LEU A 87 12.69 10.23 11.17
CA LEU A 87 11.75 9.18 10.82
C LEU A 87 12.04 7.93 11.64
N THR A 88 11.00 7.32 12.21
CA THR A 88 11.07 5.98 12.81
C THR A 88 10.27 4.97 12.00
N ILE A 89 10.61 3.69 12.16
CA ILE A 89 9.89 2.58 11.51
C ILE A 89 8.41 2.61 11.90
N LEU A 90 8.09 2.90 13.17
CA LEU A 90 6.70 2.96 13.63
C LEU A 90 5.92 4.09 12.98
N GLN A 91 6.54 5.24 12.68
CA GLN A 91 5.89 6.32 11.95
C GLN A 91 5.52 5.90 10.52
N VAL A 92 6.41 5.18 9.84
CA VAL A 92 6.15 4.62 8.51
C VAL A 92 5.00 3.61 8.56
N LEU A 93 4.98 2.73 9.56
CA LEU A 93 3.89 1.77 9.75
C LEU A 93 2.55 2.45 10.06
N ARG A 94 2.53 3.46 10.93
CA ARG A 94 1.34 4.26 11.20
C ARG A 94 0.83 4.96 9.94
N PHE A 95 1.74 5.42 9.08
CA PHE A 95 1.37 5.99 7.79
C PHE A 95 0.71 4.95 6.87
N ALA A 96 1.23 3.72 6.79
CA ALA A 96 0.57 2.63 6.06
C ALA A 96 -0.83 2.28 6.60
N ASP A 97 -1.00 2.30 7.92
CA ASP A 97 -2.31 2.10 8.57
C ASP A 97 -3.28 3.25 8.26
N LEU A 98 -2.80 4.50 8.22
CA LEU A 98 -3.58 5.67 7.80
C LEU A 98 -4.06 5.52 6.35
N LEU A 99 -3.18 5.10 5.45
CA LEU A 99 -3.52 4.86 4.04
C LEU A 99 -4.58 3.77 3.91
N THR A 100 -4.48 2.69 4.69
CA THR A 100 -5.50 1.65 4.75
C THR A 100 -6.85 2.22 5.17
N ARG A 101 -6.91 3.09 6.19
CA ARG A 101 -8.15 3.76 6.58
C ARG A 101 -8.70 4.65 5.47
N ARG A 102 -7.84 5.40 4.78
CA ARG A 102 -8.24 6.24 3.64
C ARG A 102 -8.78 5.44 2.47
N MET A 103 -8.25 4.25 2.20
CA MET A 103 -8.79 3.37 1.16
C MET A 103 -10.25 2.97 1.42
N HIS A 104 -10.64 2.77 2.69
CA HIS A 104 -12.04 2.48 3.04
C HIS A 104 -12.98 3.67 2.82
N LEU A 105 -12.43 4.88 2.72
CA LEU A 105 -13.15 6.12 2.47
C LEU A 105 -13.01 6.60 1.00
N ALA A 106 -12.36 5.82 0.14
CA ALA A 106 -12.14 6.20 -1.25
C ALA A 106 -13.48 6.27 -2.00
N GLU A 107 -13.67 7.35 -2.75
CA GLU A 107 -14.91 7.62 -3.50
C GLU A 107 -14.87 7.03 -4.92
N SER A 108 -13.67 6.68 -5.41
CA SER A 108 -13.45 6.08 -6.72
C SER A 108 -12.46 4.92 -6.69
N ASP A 109 -12.57 4.04 -7.69
CA ASP A 109 -11.64 2.92 -7.86
C ASP A 109 -10.21 3.39 -8.16
N ASP A 110 -10.05 4.49 -8.92
CA ASP A 110 -8.74 5.08 -9.19
C ASP A 110 -8.06 5.58 -7.90
N GLN A 111 -8.81 6.28 -7.06
CA GLN A 111 -8.32 6.71 -5.74
C GLN A 111 -7.93 5.51 -4.87
N MET A 112 -8.72 4.43 -4.92
CA MET A 112 -8.40 3.20 -4.20
C MET A 112 -7.11 2.55 -4.69
N LEU A 113 -6.89 2.52 -6.01
CA LEU A 113 -5.67 1.99 -6.63
C LEU A 113 -4.46 2.84 -6.27
N GLN A 114 -4.55 4.17 -6.38
CA GLN A 114 -3.46 5.08 -6.02
C GLN A 114 -3.07 4.94 -4.54
N LEU A 115 -4.06 4.89 -3.64
CA LEU A 115 -3.81 4.67 -2.22
C LEU A 115 -3.23 3.28 -1.94
N GLY A 116 -3.67 2.25 -2.67
CA GLY A 116 -3.11 0.90 -2.60
C GLY A 116 -1.64 0.86 -3.01
N HIS A 117 -1.27 1.54 -4.10
CA HIS A 117 0.12 1.68 -4.53
C HIS A 117 0.96 2.43 -3.51
N LEU A 118 0.47 3.55 -2.98
CA LEU A 118 1.21 4.32 -1.97
C LEU A 118 1.40 3.52 -0.67
N ARG A 119 0.36 2.80 -0.23
CA ARG A 119 0.45 1.89 0.93
C ARG A 119 1.53 0.86 0.68
N ARG A 120 1.54 0.24 -0.50
CA ARG A 120 2.52 -0.77 -0.87
C ARG A 120 3.97 -0.25 -0.81
N ASN A 121 4.21 0.93 -1.37
CA ASN A 121 5.53 1.57 -1.33
C ASN A 121 5.94 1.93 0.11
N THR A 122 4.98 2.31 0.95
CA THR A 122 5.20 2.57 2.38
C THR A 122 5.61 1.32 3.14
N GLU A 123 4.95 0.20 2.84
CA GLU A 123 5.30 -1.11 3.41
C GLU A 123 6.71 -1.53 2.99
N ASP A 124 7.06 -1.37 1.71
CA ASP A 124 8.38 -1.71 1.19
C ASP A 124 9.50 -0.84 1.82
N LEU A 125 9.25 0.46 2.04
CA LEU A 125 10.16 1.34 2.79
C LEU A 125 10.39 0.85 4.23
N ALA A 126 9.30 0.51 4.95
CA ALA A 126 9.41 0.03 6.32
C ALA A 126 10.19 -1.29 6.40
N GLU A 127 9.94 -2.23 5.47
CA GLU A 127 10.71 -3.48 5.37
C GLU A 127 12.21 -3.21 5.17
N ARG A 128 12.56 -2.23 4.32
CA ARG A 128 13.94 -1.82 4.10
C ARG A 128 14.57 -1.16 5.32
N MET A 129 13.85 -0.26 5.99
CA MET A 129 14.37 0.36 7.23
C MET A 129 14.66 -0.67 8.30
N ILE A 130 13.80 -1.68 8.44
CA ILE A 130 14.01 -2.80 9.36
C ILE A 130 15.25 -3.62 8.96
N GLU A 131 15.39 -3.94 7.68
CA GLU A 131 16.55 -4.68 7.18
C GLU A 131 17.86 -3.92 7.44
N TRP A 132 17.87 -2.61 7.21
CA TRP A 132 19.06 -1.79 7.43
C TRP A 132 19.35 -1.59 8.92
N THR A 133 18.32 -1.46 9.77
CA THR A 133 18.48 -1.44 11.24
C THR A 133 19.10 -2.75 11.74
N ASN A 134 18.61 -3.90 11.27
CA ASN A 134 19.15 -5.22 11.64
C ASN A 134 20.60 -5.45 11.15
N LYS A 135 21.10 -4.61 10.25
CA LYS A 135 22.48 -4.63 9.73
C LYS A 135 23.34 -3.49 10.29
N ASP A 136 22.85 -2.74 11.28
CA ASP A 136 23.50 -1.55 11.86
C ASP A 136 23.91 -0.51 10.79
N ARG A 137 23.08 -0.35 9.76
CA ARG A 137 23.30 0.60 8.64
C ARG A 137 22.54 1.93 8.78
N LEU A 138 21.62 2.02 9.75
CA LEU A 138 20.83 3.21 10.09
C LEU A 138 21.29 3.80 11.41
#